data_AF-A0A3D3GK58-F1
#
_entry.id   AF-A0A3D3GK58-F1
#
_cell.length_a   1.000
_cell.length_b   1.000
_cell.length_c   1.000
_cell.angle_alpha   90.00
_cell.angle_beta   90.00
_cell.angle_gamma   90.00
#
_symmetry.space_group_name_H-M   'P 1'
#
loop_
_entity.id
_entity.type
_entity.pdbx_description
1 polymer ?
#
loop_
_entity_poly.entity_id
_entity_poly.type
_entity_poly.pdbx_seq_one_letter_code
_entity_poly.pdbx_strand_id
1 'polypeptide(L)'
;MNRNIFPLRRCRNRNPLTNMIEQDCPFDCPHCGDAMSARVDATGGNNQSFIQDCETCCRPIQITVEFEDGEVSSFSAEATD
;
A
#
# COMPACT_ATOMS: atom_id res chain seq x y z
N MET A 1 -1.47 20.18 8.54
CA MET A 1 -0.32 19.83 9.40
C MET A 1 -0.22 18.32 9.44
N ASN A 2 0.68 17.78 8.60
CA ASN A 2 1.26 16.44 8.59
C ASN A 2 0.39 15.28 9.08
N ARG A 3 -0.45 14.76 8.18
CA ARG A 3 -1.18 13.49 8.32
C ARG A 3 -0.26 12.28 7.99
N ASN A 4 1.01 12.34 8.38
CA ASN A 4 2.02 11.31 8.07
C ASN A 4 1.94 10.05 8.93
N ILE A 5 0.86 9.86 9.68
CA ILE A 5 0.62 8.68 10.52
C ILE A 5 -0.90 8.47 10.60
N PHE A 6 -1.56 8.15 9.48
CA PHE A 6 -2.87 7.52 9.62
C PHE A 6 -2.63 6.08 10.07
N PRO A 7 -3.29 5.63 11.16
CA PRO A 7 -3.11 4.30 11.69
C PRO A 7 -3.46 3.36 10.57
N LEU A 8 -2.57 2.43 10.25
CA LEU A 8 -2.77 1.26 9.38
C LEU A 8 -4.28 1.02 9.23
N ARG A 9 -4.91 1.58 8.18
CA ARG A 9 -6.29 1.22 7.85
C ARG A 9 -6.12 -0.22 7.41
N ARG A 10 -6.20 -1.15 8.38
CA ARG A 10 -5.72 -2.52 8.31
C ARG A 10 -5.78 -3.00 6.87
N CYS A 11 -4.61 -3.22 6.24
CA CYS A 11 -4.57 -3.83 4.93
C CYS A 11 -5.40 -5.11 5.05
N ARG A 12 -6.57 -5.11 4.43
CA ARG A 12 -7.60 -6.10 4.74
C ARG A 12 -7.48 -7.18 3.69
N ASN A 13 -7.26 -8.41 4.11
CA ASN A 13 -7.45 -9.55 3.23
C ASN A 13 -8.95 -9.60 2.86
N ARG A 14 -9.28 -9.23 1.61
CA ARG A 14 -10.66 -9.16 1.14
C ARG A 14 -11.20 -10.49 0.63
N ASN A 15 -10.39 -11.55 0.51
CA ASN A 15 -10.84 -12.78 -0.12
C ASN A 15 -10.35 -14.05 0.60
N PRO A 16 -11.20 -14.71 1.43
CA PRO A 16 -10.85 -15.96 2.11
C PRO A 16 -10.72 -17.18 1.16
N LEU A 17 -10.95 -17.01 -0.15
CA LEU A 17 -10.90 -18.09 -1.16
C LEU A 17 -9.77 -17.90 -2.19
N THR A 18 -9.12 -16.73 -2.21
CA THR A 18 -7.85 -16.53 -2.93
C THR A 18 -6.75 -16.99 -1.98
N ASN A 19 -5.73 -17.67 -2.53
CA ASN A 19 -4.50 -18.00 -1.81
C ASN A 19 -4.10 -16.82 -0.90
N MET A 20 -3.86 -17.05 0.39
CA MET A 20 -3.88 -16.04 1.48
C MET A 20 -2.73 -15.00 1.46
N ILE A 21 -2.48 -14.39 0.31
CA ILE A 21 -1.25 -13.64 -0.01
C ILE A 21 -1.55 -12.28 -0.65
N GLU A 22 -2.67 -12.10 -1.35
CA GLU A 22 -3.08 -10.82 -1.95
C GLU A 22 -3.86 -9.92 -0.96
N GLN A 23 -3.39 -8.69 -0.73
CA GLN A 23 -3.93 -7.73 0.23
C GLN A 23 -4.12 -6.34 -0.39
N ASP A 24 -5.18 -5.64 0.01
CA ASP A 24 -5.44 -4.26 -0.40
C ASP A 24 -5.16 -3.32 0.76
N CYS A 25 -4.24 -2.39 0.58
CA CYS A 25 -3.89 -1.40 1.58
C CYS A 25 -4.34 0.00 1.15
N PRO A 26 -5.37 0.57 1.81
CA PRO A 26 -5.86 1.90 1.49
C PRO A 26 -4.91 2.98 2.03
N PHE A 27 -4.64 3.99 1.20
CA PHE A 27 -3.78 5.12 1.53
C PHE A 27 -4.25 6.40 0.81
N ASP A 28 -3.81 7.55 1.31
CA ASP A 28 -4.10 8.84 0.67
C ASP A 28 -2.90 9.26 -0.18
N CYS A 29 -3.15 9.76 -1.39
CA CYS A 29 -2.09 10.22 -2.30
C CYS A 29 -1.26 11.33 -1.64
N PRO A 30 0.08 11.20 -1.57
CA PRO A 30 0.94 12.23 -0.98
C PRO A 30 1.02 13.51 -1.84
N HIS A 31 0.55 13.47 -3.09
CA HIS A 31 0.57 14.62 -3.99
C HIS A 31 -0.75 15.41 -4.00
N CYS A 32 -1.89 14.75 -4.19
CA CYS A 32 -3.19 15.41 -4.32
C CYS A 32 -4.13 15.16 -3.12
N GLY A 33 -3.83 14.18 -2.26
CA GLY A 33 -4.67 13.81 -1.12
C GLY A 33 -5.89 12.94 -1.45
N ASP A 34 -5.99 12.41 -2.67
CA ASP A 34 -7.05 11.50 -3.08
C ASP A 34 -6.93 10.13 -2.40
N ALA A 35 -8.06 9.50 -2.07
CA ALA A 35 -8.09 8.23 -1.34
C ALA A 35 -8.04 7.06 -2.33
N MET A 36 -7.00 6.24 -2.23
CA MET A 36 -6.73 5.14 -3.15
C MET A 36 -6.29 3.88 -2.39
N SER A 37 -6.03 2.79 -3.11
CA SER A 37 -5.50 1.57 -2.51
C SER A 37 -4.38 0.94 -3.32
N ALA A 38 -3.39 0.40 -2.61
CA ALA A 38 -2.30 -0.37 -3.16
C ALA A 38 -2.64 -1.85 -3.04
N ARG A 39 -2.46 -2.59 -4.14
CA ARG A 39 -2.56 -4.05 -4.15
C ARG A 39 -1.17 -4.62 -3.93
N VAL A 40 -1.01 -5.37 -2.84
CA VAL A 40 0.25 -5.98 -2.43
C VAL A 40 0.05 -7.48 -2.30
N ASP A 41 1.10 -8.26 -2.56
CA ASP A 41 1.04 -9.71 -2.52
C ASP A 41 2.29 -10.29 -1.85
N ALA A 42 2.12 -11.22 -0.91
CA ALA A 42 3.25 -11.76 -0.15
C ALA A 42 4.12 -12.78 -0.93
N THR A 43 3.82 -13.12 -2.20
CA THR A 43 4.64 -14.09 -2.96
C THR A 43 5.95 -13.52 -3.47
N GLY A 44 6.02 -12.21 -3.69
CA GLY A 44 7.24 -11.56 -4.17
C GLY A 44 8.31 -11.35 -3.09
N GLY A 45 8.11 -11.85 -1.87
CA GLY A 45 9.07 -11.79 -0.76
C GLY A 45 8.65 -10.86 0.39
N ASN A 46 9.43 -10.87 1.46
CA ASN A 46 9.13 -10.14 2.70
C ASN A 46 9.19 -8.61 2.58
N ASN A 47 9.96 -8.07 1.64
CA ASN A 47 10.06 -6.64 1.42
C ASN A 47 9.83 -6.36 -0.06
N GLN A 48 8.82 -5.56 -0.36
CA GLN A 48 8.51 -5.15 -1.71
C GLN A 48 8.40 -3.64 -1.79
N SER A 49 8.95 -3.10 -2.87
CA SER A 49 8.88 -1.68 -3.17
C SER A 49 8.59 -1.51 -4.66
N PHE A 50 7.53 -0.78 -4.97
CA PHE A 50 7.08 -0.55 -6.34
C PHE A 50 6.49 0.86 -6.49
N ILE A 51 6.47 1.34 -7.73
CA ILE A 51 5.89 2.65 -8.05
C ILE A 51 4.48 2.44 -8.58
N GLN A 52 3.53 3.20 -8.04
CA GLN A 52 2.14 3.24 -8.49
C GLN A 52 1.77 4.69 -8.81
N ASP A 53 1.20 4.92 -9.99
CA ASP A 53 0.70 6.24 -10.37
C ASP A 53 -0.66 6.52 -9.73
N CYS A 54 -0.85 7.76 -9.30
CA CYS A 54 -2.17 8.23 -8.85
C CYS A 54 -3.14 8.32 -10.03
N GLU A 55 -4.33 7.72 -9.91
CA GLU A 55 -5.38 7.77 -10.95
C GLU A 55 -5.98 9.18 -11.14
N THR A 56 -5.90 10.05 -10.13
CA THR A 56 -6.42 11.43 -10.18
C THR A 56 -5.39 12.43 -10.70
N CYS A 57 -4.16 12.39 -10.19
CA CYS A 57 -3.12 13.38 -10.49
C CYS A 57 -1.97 12.87 -11.36
N CYS A 58 -1.98 11.60 -11.76
CA CYS A 58 -0.97 10.95 -12.62
C CYS A 58 0.49 11.18 -12.16
N ARG A 59 0.69 11.24 -10.83
CA ARG A 59 2.04 11.38 -10.25
C ARG A 59 2.50 10.06 -9.66
N PRO A 60 3.79 9.73 -9.80
CA PRO A 60 4.36 8.49 -9.30
C PRO A 60 4.44 8.50 -7.78
N ILE A 61 3.95 7.44 -7.15
CA ILE A 61 4.01 7.23 -5.70
C ILE A 61 4.83 5.98 -5.45
N GLN A 62 5.85 6.09 -4.61
CA GLN A 62 6.62 4.95 -4.15
C GLN A 62 5.89 4.27 -3.00
N ILE A 63 5.52 3.01 -3.20
CA ILE A 63 4.89 2.17 -2.20
C ILE A 63 5.92 1.17 -1.68
N THR A 64 6.08 1.09 -0.36
CA THR A 64 6.93 0.10 0.30
C THR A 64 6.07 -0.69 1.29
N VAL A 65 6.18 -2.02 1.22
CA VAL A 65 5.42 -2.94 2.06
C VAL A 65 6.33 -4.03 2.59
N GLU A 66 6.14 -4.34 3.87
CA GLU A 66 6.83 -5.44 4.54
C GLU A 66 5.80 -6.49 4.99
N PHE A 67 6.13 -7.75 4.72
CA PHE A 67 5.34 -8.91 5.11
C PHE A 67 6.05 -9.70 6.21
N GLU A 68 5.28 -10.09 7.22
CA GLU A 68 5.70 -10.99 8.30
C GLU A 68 4.67 -12.11 8.41
N ASP A 69 5.13 -13.36 8.35
CA ASP A 69 4.27 -14.57 8.37
C ASP A 69 3.15 -14.60 7.29
N GLY A 70 3.35 -13.87 6.18
CA GLY A 70 2.37 -13.75 5.10
C GLY A 70 1.32 -12.65 5.30
N GLU A 71 1.39 -11.90 6.40
CA GLU A 71 0.56 -10.71 6.65
C GLU A 71 1.37 -9.42 6.48
N VAL A 72 0.72 -8.31 6.12
CA VAL A 72 1.41 -7.01 6.05
C VAL A 72 1.72 -6.53 7.46
N SER A 73 3.01 -6.39 7.77
CA SER A 73 3.51 -5.86 9.04
C SER A 73 3.72 -4.34 8.97
N SER A 74 4.19 -3.84 7.83
CA SER A 74 4.45 -2.42 7.60
C SER A 74 4.04 -1.99 6.20
N PHE A 75 3.53 -0.77 6.06
CA PHE A 75 3.15 -0.18 4.78
C PHE A 75 3.44 1.32 4.80
N SER A 76 4.12 1.81 3.77
CA SER A 76 4.37 3.24 3.55
C SER A 76 4.13 3.64 2.10
N ALA A 77 3.65 4.87 1.92
CA ALA A 77 3.40 5.48 0.62
C ALA A 77 4.04 6.86 0.62
N GLU A 78 5.00 7.08 -0.29
CA GLU A 78 5.81 8.29 -0.36
C GLU A 78 5.71 8.91 -1.76
N ALA A 79 5.67 10.23 -1.80
CA ALA A 79 5.77 10.97 -3.05
C ALA A 79 7.19 10.82 -3.61
N THR A 80 7.33 10.36 -4.85
CA THR A 80 8.60 10.47 -5.58
C THR A 80 8.53 11.65 -6.55
N ASP A 81 9.68 12.28 -6.80
CA ASP A 81 9.84 13.36 -7.77
C ASP A 81 10.12 12.81 -9.18
#